data_AF-C4YZ65-F1
#
_entry.id   AF-C4YZ65-F1
#
_cell.length_a   1.000
_cell.length_b   1.000
_cell.length_c   1.000
_cell.angle_alpha   90.00
_cell.angle_beta   90.00
_cell.angle_gamma   90.00
#
_symmetry.space_group_name_H-M   'P 1'
#
loop_
_entity.id
_entity.type
_entity.pdbx_description
1 polymer ?
#
loop_
_entity_poly.entity_id
_entity_poly.type
_entity_poly.pdbx_seq_one_letter_code
_entity_poly.pdbx_strand_id
1 'polypeptide(L)' 'MSKNVLTEEQREKLKERHKTERDGRIRDRIKVVLMYGWV' A
#
# COMPACT_ATOMS: atom_id res chain seq x y z
N MET A 1 20.86 -4.49 -1.59
CA MET A 1 19.77 -3.97 -2.44
C MET A 1 18.49 -3.92 -1.62
N SER A 2 18.01 -2.73 -1.30
CA SER A 2 16.87 -2.47 -0.43
C SER A 2 15.58 -3.02 -1.04
N LYS A 3 15.16 -4.22 -0.62
CA LYS A 3 14.00 -4.97 -1.14
C LYS A 3 12.63 -4.38 -0.74
N ASN A 4 12.57 -3.15 -0.23
CA ASN A 4 11.40 -2.62 0.47
C ASN A 4 10.68 -1.48 -0.26
N VAL A 5 11.07 -1.15 -1.49
CA VAL A 5 10.40 -0.11 -2.29
C VAL A 5 9.32 -0.76 -3.13
N LEU A 6 8.09 -0.27 -3.03
CA LEU A 6 7.00 -0.71 -3.88
C LEU A 6 7.27 -0.30 -5.33
N THR A 7 7.05 -1.23 -6.27
CA THR A 7 6.95 -0.85 -7.69
C THR A 7 5.68 -0.04 -7.93
N GLU A 8 5.61 0.69 -9.05
CA GLU A 8 4.42 1.46 -9.41
C GLU A 8 3.17 0.57 -9.53
N GLU A 9 3.30 -0.60 -10.15
CA GLU A 9 2.22 -1.58 -10.27
C GLU A 9 1.71 -2.06 -8.90
N GLN A 10 2.63 -2.35 -7.97
CA GLN A 10 2.26 -2.75 -6.60
C GLN A 10 1.54 -1.63 -5.86
N ARG A 11 1.97 -0.39 -6.09
CA ARG A 11 1.34 0.80 -5.51
C ARG A 11 -0.08 1.00 -6.04
N GLU A 12 -0.30 0.85 -7.34
CA GLU A 12 -1.64 0.98 -7.93
C GLU A 12 -2.60 -0.06 -7.37
N LYS A 13 -2.17 -1.33 -7.32
CA LYS A 13 -2.98 -2.41 -6.70
C LYS A 13 -3.32 -2.12 -5.24
N LEU A 14 -2.37 -1.58 -4.47
CA LEU A 14 -2.62 -1.19 -3.08
C LEU A 14 -3.57 -0.01 -2.96
N LYS A 15 -3.49 0.99 -3.86
CA LYS A 15 -4.45 2.12 -3.90
C LYS A 15 -5.86 1.65 -4.23
N GLU A 16 -6.02 0.76 -5.20
CA GLU A 16 -7.32 0.18 -5.54
C GLU A 16 -7.89 -0.61 -4.37
N ARG A 17 -7.06 -1.47 -3.75
CA ARG A 17 -7.47 -2.25 -2.58
C ARG A 17 -7.86 -1.35 -1.42
N HIS A 18 -7.11 -0.29 -1.14
CA HIS A 18 -7.47 0.67 -0.08
C HIS A 18 -8.85 1.31 -0.29
N LYS A 19 -9.23 1.59 -1.54
CA LYS A 19 -10.53 2.18 -1.89
C LYS A 19 -11.69 1.21 -1.72
N THR A 20 -11.47 -0.07 -2.02
CA THR A 20 -12.54 -1.10 -2.01
C THR A 20 -12.62 -1.87 -0.69
N GLU A 21 -11.55 -1.87 0.11
CA GLU A 21 -11.48 -2.61 1.38
C GLU A 21 -12.42 -2.03 2.43
N ARG A 22 -13.27 -2.90 3.00
CA ARG A 22 -14.27 -2.54 4.01
C ARG A 22 -13.72 -2.64 5.43
N ASP A 23 -12.73 -3.52 5.65
CA ASP A 23 -12.07 -3.63 6.95
C ASP A 23 -11.16 -2.42 7.21
N GLY A 24 -11.52 -1.63 8.21
CA GLY A 24 -10.76 -0.44 8.60
C GLY A 24 -9.32 -0.75 9.03
N ARG A 25 -9.05 -1.92 9.63
CA ARG A 25 -7.70 -2.31 10.05
C ARG A 25 -6.81 -2.62 8.85
N ILE A 26 -7.36 -3.31 7.85
CA ILE A 26 -6.62 -3.62 6.61
C ILE A 26 -6.39 -2.32 5.82
N ARG A 27 -7.40 -1.46 5.74
CA ARG A 27 -7.28 -0.14 5.11
C ARG A 27 -6.15 0.69 5.74
N ASP A 28 -6.08 0.75 7.07
CA ASP A 28 -5.03 1.49 7.77
C ASP A 28 -3.64 0.90 7.52
N ARG A 29 -3.51 -0.43 7.50
CA ARG A 29 -2.23 -1.08 7.15
C ARG A 29 -1.80 -0.74 5.73
N ILE A 30 -2.72 -0.77 4.76
CA ILE A 30 -2.42 -0.39 3.38
C ILE A 30 -2.01 1.08 3.31
N LYS A 31 -2.68 1.97 4.05
CA LYS A 31 -2.33 3.40 4.11
C LYS A 31 -0.91 3.63 4.62
N VAL A 32 -0.51 2.95 5.70
CA VAL A 32 0.87 3.02 6.25
C VAL A 32 1.88 2.55 5.21
N VAL A 33 1.61 1.41 4.57
CA VAL A 33 2.48 0.86 3.52
C VAL A 33 2.59 1.82 2.32
N LEU A 34 1.51 2.46 1.90
CA LEU A 34 1.52 3.47 0.84
C LEU A 34 2.25 4.77 1.23
N MET A 35 2.32 5.10 2.53
CA MET A 35 2.94 6.33 3.04
C MET A 35 4.45 6.17 3.29
N TYR A 36 4.88 4.99 3.74
CA TYR A 36 6.28 4.74 4.15
C TYR A 36 7.02 3.70 3.28
N GLY A 37 6.33 3.02 2.36
CA GLY A 37 6.92 2.04 1.44
C GLY A 37 7.71 2.65 0.26
N TRP A 38 8.19 3.88 0.42
CA TRP A 38 8.89 4.65 -0.61
C TRP A 38 10.30 5.01 -0.13
N VAL A 39 11.31 4.78 -0.98
CA VAL A 39 12.66 5.35 -0.87
C VAL A 39 12.85 6.31 -2.03
#